data_AF-A0A960X7X4-F1
#
_entry.id   AF-A0A960X7X4-F1
#
_cell.length_a   1.000
_cell.length_b   1.000
_cell.length_c   1.000
_cell.angle_alpha   90.00
_cell.angle_beta   90.00
_cell.angle_gamma   90.00
#
_symmetry.space_group_name_H-M   'P 1'
#
loop_
_entity.id
_entity.type
_entity.pdbx_description
1 polymer ?
#
loop_
_entity_poly.entity_id
_entity_poly.type
_entity_poly.pdbx_seq_one_letter_code
_entity_poly.pdbx_strand_id
1 'polypeptide(L)' 'MTQTAKTKYRIRNWKQCNRFIINRGSITFWFSNDVIDQWNSTERSGNRGRPQLYSNEAILWVVINM' A
#
# COMPACT_ATOMS: atom_id res chain seq x y z
N MET A 1 -47.15 8.13 4.09
CA MET A 1 -45.68 8.10 4.09
C MET A 1 -45.24 6.82 4.80
N THR A 2 -44.91 5.76 4.06
CA THR A 2 -44.49 4.48 4.63
C THR A 2 -42.98 4.48 4.86
N GLN A 3 -42.57 4.42 6.12
CA GLN A 3 -41.16 4.35 6.51
C GLN A 3 -40.65 2.92 6.28
N THR A 4 -39.75 2.73 5.31
CA THR A 4 -39.10 1.44 5.06
C THR A 4 -38.07 1.17 6.16
N ALA A 5 -38.27 0.08 6.92
CA ALA A 5 -37.33 -0.33 7.95
C ALA A 5 -35.97 -0.70 7.33
N LYS A 6 -34.88 -0.09 7.82
CA LYS A 6 -33.52 -0.42 7.39
C LYS A 6 -33.17 -1.86 7.81
N THR A 7 -32.92 -2.73 6.83
CA THR A 7 -32.41 -4.08 7.06
C THR A 7 -31.04 -4.02 7.74
N LYS A 8 -30.94 -4.55 8.96
CA LYS A 8 -29.66 -4.75 9.65
C LYS A 8 -28.99 -6.00 9.10
N TYR A 9 -27.95 -5.83 8.29
CA TYR A 9 -27.12 -6.93 7.81
C TYR A 9 -26.11 -7.35 8.89
N ARG A 10 -26.06 -8.64 9.21
CA ARG A 10 -25.05 -9.25 10.09
C ARG A 10 -24.06 -10.02 9.24
N ILE A 11 -22.79 -9.61 9.23
CA ILE A 11 -21.72 -10.31 8.51
C ILE A 11 -21.47 -11.65 9.19
N ARG A 12 -21.91 -12.75 8.57
CA ARG A 12 -21.77 -14.11 9.11
C ARG A 12 -20.45 -14.78 8.77
N ASN A 13 -19.74 -14.27 7.76
CA ASN A 13 -18.65 -15.00 7.11
C ASN A 13 -17.41 -14.13 6.85
N TRP A 14 -17.07 -13.29 7.83
CA TRP A 14 -15.95 -12.33 7.77
C TRP A 14 -14.64 -12.99 7.34
N LYS A 15 -14.32 -14.17 7.88
CA LYS A 15 -13.11 -14.92 7.53
C LYS A 15 -13.03 -15.27 6.04
N GLN A 16 -14.14 -15.71 5.44
CA GLN A 16 -14.15 -16.10 4.04
C GLN A 16 -14.05 -14.88 3.11
N CYS A 17 -14.80 -13.81 3.38
CA CYS A 17 -14.67 -12.55 2.65
C CYS A 17 -13.26 -11.96 2.76
N ASN A 18 -12.67 -11.96 3.95
CA ASN A 18 -11.31 -11.43 4.15
C ASN A 18 -10.26 -12.19 3.35
N ARG A 19 -10.39 -13.52 3.25
CA ARG A 19 -9.48 -14.35 2.45
C ARG A 19 -9.56 -14.02 0.96
N PHE A 20 -10.75 -13.73 0.45
CA PHE A 20 -10.93 -13.26 -0.93
C PHE A 20 -10.36 -11.86 -1.17
N ILE A 21 -10.43 -10.96 -0.18
CA ILE A 21 -9.83 -9.62 -0.26
C ILE A 21 -8.29 -9.73 -0.27
N ILE A 22 -7.71 -10.54 0.62
CA ILE A 22 -6.26 -10.80 0.65
C ILE A 22 -5.77 -11.36 -0.69
N ASN A 23 -6.50 -12.34 -1.26
CA ASN A 23 -6.11 -12.95 -2.52
C ASN A 23 -6.27 -12.03 -3.75
N ARG A 24 -7.10 -10.97 -3.67
CA ARG A 24 -7.21 -9.95 -4.74
C ARG A 24 -6.07 -8.93 -4.72
N GLY A 25 -5.34 -8.81 -3.61
CA GLY A 25 -4.30 -7.79 -3.41
C GLY A 25 -2.89 -8.35 -3.25
N SER A 26 -2.66 -9.62 -3.54
CA SER A 26 -1.32 -10.22 -3.47
C SER A 26 -0.49 -9.83 -4.69
N ILE A 27 0.25 -8.73 -4.58
CA ILE A 27 1.18 -8.27 -5.61
C ILE A 27 2.60 -8.57 -5.15
N THR A 28 3.36 -9.28 -5.99
CA THR A 28 4.78 -9.58 -5.78
C THR A 28 5.59 -8.70 -6.72
N PHE A 29 6.43 -7.83 -6.18
CA PHE A 29 7.37 -7.01 -6.94
C PHE A 29 8.76 -7.65 -6.92
N TRP A 30 9.43 -7.62 -8.06
CA TRP A 30 10.83 -7.98 -8.18
C TRP A 30 11.63 -6.70 -8.45
N PHE A 31 12.59 -6.40 -7.58
CA PHE A 31 13.51 -5.28 -7.74
C PHE A 31 14.87 -5.81 -8.17
N SER A 32 15.57 -5.09 -9.06
CA SER A 32 16.98 -5.37 -9.33
C SER A 32 17.84 -4.95 -8.14
N ASN A 33 19.03 -5.54 -8.02
CA ASN A 33 19.97 -5.22 -6.95
C ASN A 33 20.32 -3.72 -6.93
N ASP A 34 20.49 -3.11 -8.10
CA ASP A 34 20.81 -1.68 -8.23
C ASP A 34 19.76 -0.78 -7.55
N VAL A 35 18.47 -1.17 -7.62
CA VAL A 35 17.37 -0.44 -6.97
C VAL A 35 17.36 -0.65 -5.47
N ILE A 36 17.71 -1.86 -5.01
CA ILE A 36 17.83 -2.16 -3.57
C ILE A 36 18.99 -1.37 -2.97
N ASP A 37 20.12 -1.28 -3.67
CA ASP A 37 21.30 -0.54 -3.22
C ASP A 37 21.00 0.96 -3.09
N GLN A 38 20.16 1.50 -3.97
CA GLN A 38 19.74 2.91 -3.99
C GLN A 38 18.42 3.14 -3.24
N TRP A 39 17.93 2.18 -2.45
CA TRP A 39 16.58 2.23 -1.89
C TRP A 39 16.36 3.39 -0.92
N ASN A 40 17.34 3.63 -0.05
CA ASN A 40 17.25 4.66 0.98
C ASN A 40 17.85 5.97 0.50
N SER A 41 17.23 7.08 0.90
CA SER A 41 17.78 8.41 0.61
C SER A 41 19.08 8.61 1.41
N THR A 42 20.14 9.01 0.72
CA THR A 42 21.41 9.42 1.32
C THR A 42 21.46 10.93 1.62
N GLU A 43 20.52 11.69 1.05
CA GLU A 43 20.50 13.13 1.16
C GLU A 43 19.90 13.58 2.50
N ARG A 44 20.61 14.50 3.17
CA ARG A 44 20.06 15.22 4.31
C ARG A 44 19.76 16.63 3.83
N SER A 45 18.47 16.95 3.68
CA SER A 45 18.05 18.27 3.18
C SER A 45 18.43 19.44 4.10
N GLY A 46 18.88 19.16 5.34
CA GLY A 46 19.21 20.18 6.35
C GLY A 46 18.00 20.96 6.88
N ASN A 47 16.81 20.71 6.33
CA ASN A 47 15.57 21.37 6.71
C ASN A 47 14.97 20.75 7.97
N ARG A 48 14.19 21.55 8.71
CA ARG A 48 13.41 21.05 9.85
C ARG A 48 12.37 20.04 9.36
N GLY A 49 12.29 18.90 10.05
CA GLY A 49 11.32 17.84 9.75
C GLY A 49 11.98 16.46 9.74
N ARG A 50 11.18 15.44 9.40
CA ARG A 50 11.69 14.07 9.25
C ARG A 50 12.49 13.98 7.93
N PRO A 51 13.74 13.49 7.96
CA PRO A 51 14.49 13.22 6.74
C PRO A 51 13.74 12.24 5.83
N GLN A 52 13.91 12.41 4.52
CA GLN A 52 13.34 11.50 3.55
C GLN A 52 13.98 10.11 3.73
N LEU A 53 13.16 9.07 3.81
CA LEU A 53 13.64 7.71 4.03
C LEU A 53 14.01 7.01 2.71
N TYR A 54 13.21 7.21 1.67
CA TYR A 54 13.37 6.54 0.38
C TYR A 54 13.86 7.50 -0.69
N SER A 55 14.74 7.03 -1.58
CA SER A 55 15.23 7.82 -2.71
C SER A 55 14.11 8.10 -3.71
N ASN A 56 14.32 9.11 -4.57
CA ASN A 56 13.37 9.42 -5.64
C ASN A 56 13.31 8.27 -6.66
N GLU A 57 14.45 7.62 -6.89
CA GLU A 57 14.61 6.45 -7.74
C GLU A 57 13.77 5.28 -7.22
N ALA A 58 13.83 4.98 -5.92
CA ALA A 58 13.01 3.93 -5.31
C ALA A 58 11.50 4.21 -5.47
N ILE A 59 11.09 5.47 -5.27
CA ILE A 59 9.69 5.88 -5.44
C ILE A 59 9.25 5.77 -6.91
N LEU A 60 10.09 6.21 -7.85
CA LEU A 60 9.81 6.16 -9.28
C LEU A 60 9.61 4.73 -9.77
N TRP A 61 10.45 3.79 -9.33
CA TRP A 61 10.33 2.37 -9.70
C TRP A 61 9.02 1.75 -9.26
N VAL A 62 8.58 2.05 -8.02
CA VAL A 62 7.29 1.57 -7.49
C VAL A 62 6.12 2.15 -8.26
N VAL A 63 6.18 3.42 -8.69
CA VAL A 63 5.08 4.07 -9.42
C VAL A 63 4.97 3.61 -10.87
N ILE A 64 6.09 3.36 -11.56
CA ILE A 64 6.09 2.98 -12.98
C ILE A 64 5.74 1.49 -13.20
N ASN A 65 6.07 0.62 -12.24
CA ASN A 65 5.91 -0.83 -12.39
C ASN A 65 4.73 -1.41 -11.59
N MET A 66 3.77 -0.56 -11.21
CA MET A 66 2.50 -0.93 -10.55
C MET A 66 1.32 -0.92 -11.51
#